data_AF-A0A7M7NSS4-F1
#
_entry.id   AF-A0A7M7NSS4-F1
#
_cell.length_a   1.000
_cell.length_b   1.000
_cell.length_c   1.000
_cell.angle_alpha   90.00
_cell.angle_beta   90.00
_cell.angle_gamma   90.00
#
_symmetry.space_group_name_H-M   'P 1'
#
loop_
_entity.id
_entity.type
_entity.pdbx_description
1 polymer ?
#
loop_
_entity_poly.entity_id
_entity_poly.type
_entity_poly.pdbx_seq_one_letter_code
_entity_poly.pdbx_strand_id
1 'polypeptide(L)'
;MAEANSLSLFGENHQNHDSTWTVHGIRPQSLLCIACIAENFDNREELVIKKKYFLGELLGLLSCSSRNEIWELLVDDEEVLEHLLRTIFNLLALSDDNVTTVANEILVLLCNQLKSDDLVYLLIQEIIAKIESGCGYQQSLPYLSLIGQLLQTIPALAPTLAQHGDSLLDYLVSGLASSSEDVKTSIVFLLARLLGPLHENDIYPQLSMQIAHAILPILSSAQSLQLQTNAIGLLRRLLESKELTGFLMRPDTQPSISSVIKKILLSRNEVLQISCVQCISQVVVQDSLQAGDSGPSHTQALLDEDVAEFLFEALSTTNDLMLR
;
A
#
# COMPACT_ATOMS: atom_id res chain seq x y z
N MET A 1 43.77 -26.75 -15.01
CA MET A 1 43.51 -25.43 -14.39
C MET A 1 42.01 -25.25 -14.34
N ALA A 2 41.42 -25.68 -13.24
CA ALA A 2 39.98 -25.66 -13.00
C ALA A 2 39.80 -25.23 -11.55
N GLU A 3 39.91 -23.93 -11.29
CA GLU A 3 39.75 -23.33 -9.95
C GLU A 3 39.40 -21.85 -10.14
N ALA A 4 38.12 -21.58 -10.37
CA ALA A 4 37.43 -20.30 -10.12
C ALA A 4 36.04 -20.39 -10.78
N ASN A 5 35.01 -20.88 -10.10
CA ASN A 5 33.63 -20.69 -10.60
C ASN A 5 32.49 -20.93 -9.58
N SER A 6 32.74 -20.90 -8.28
CA SER A 6 31.69 -21.23 -7.29
C SER A 6 30.90 -20.05 -6.73
N LEU A 7 31.17 -18.79 -7.11
CA LEU A 7 30.54 -17.61 -6.47
C LEU A 7 30.15 -16.45 -7.41
N SER A 8 30.42 -16.52 -8.72
CA SER A 8 30.08 -15.43 -9.65
C SER A 8 28.70 -15.64 -10.27
N LEU A 9 27.89 -14.58 -10.28
CA LEU A 9 26.53 -14.54 -10.83
C LEU A 9 26.58 -14.04 -12.28
N PHE A 10 27.04 -14.93 -13.16
CA PHE A 10 27.14 -14.69 -14.59
C PHE A 10 26.14 -15.56 -15.36
N GLY A 11 25.50 -14.94 -16.35
CA GLY A 11 24.66 -15.62 -17.33
C GLY A 11 25.50 -16.23 -18.46
N GLU A 12 24.85 -16.98 -19.33
CA GLU A 12 25.50 -17.64 -20.48
C GLU A 12 26.14 -16.62 -21.44
N ASN A 13 25.58 -15.42 -21.53
CA ASN A 13 26.03 -14.35 -22.43
C ASN A 13 26.98 -13.34 -21.78
N HIS A 14 27.49 -13.62 -20.58
CA HIS A 14 28.33 -12.66 -19.83
C HIS A 14 29.52 -12.11 -20.63
N GLN A 15 30.10 -12.92 -21.53
CA GLN A 15 31.24 -12.51 -22.36
C GLN A 15 30.93 -11.34 -23.31
N ASN A 16 29.64 -11.07 -23.56
CA ASN A 16 29.18 -9.98 -24.41
C ASN A 16 28.87 -8.69 -23.63
N HIS A 17 28.95 -8.74 -22.30
CA HIS A 17 28.67 -7.59 -21.44
C HIS A 17 29.96 -6.81 -21.17
N ASP A 18 29.85 -5.48 -21.09
CA ASP A 18 30.97 -4.67 -20.65
C ASP A 18 31.33 -4.99 -19.20
N SER A 19 32.63 -5.05 -18.91
CA SER A 19 33.18 -5.24 -17.58
C SER A 19 32.73 -4.16 -16.58
N THR A 20 32.36 -2.96 -17.04
CA THR A 20 31.82 -1.89 -16.19
C THR A 20 30.57 -2.32 -15.42
N TRP A 21 29.77 -3.24 -15.97
CA TRP A 21 28.56 -3.77 -15.32
C TRP A 21 28.83 -4.81 -14.24
N THR A 22 30.11 -5.14 -13.98
CA THR A 22 30.50 -6.15 -13.01
C THR A 22 30.90 -5.52 -11.69
N VAL A 23 30.17 -5.85 -10.63
CA VAL A 23 30.38 -5.35 -9.27
C VAL A 23 30.70 -6.47 -8.30
N HIS A 24 31.39 -6.13 -7.21
CA HIS A 24 31.61 -7.06 -6.11
C HIS A 24 30.34 -7.27 -5.31
N GLY A 25 29.96 -8.54 -5.14
CA GLY A 25 28.82 -8.96 -4.34
C GLY A 25 28.95 -8.72 -2.85
N ILE A 26 27.93 -9.20 -2.14
CA ILE A 26 27.88 -9.17 -0.67
C ILE A 26 29.06 -9.97 -0.10
N ARG A 27 29.44 -11.06 -0.76
CA ARG A 27 30.62 -11.85 -0.38
C ARG A 27 31.85 -11.31 -1.11
N PRO A 28 33.01 -11.18 -0.45
CA PRO A 28 34.21 -10.61 -1.07
C PRO A 28 34.67 -11.31 -2.37
N GLN A 29 34.33 -12.58 -2.55
CA GLN A 29 34.70 -13.38 -3.72
C GLN A 29 33.57 -13.54 -4.75
N SER A 30 32.37 -13.03 -4.48
CA SER A 30 31.29 -13.03 -5.47
C SER A 30 31.39 -11.81 -6.38
N LEU A 31 31.27 -12.04 -7.68
CA LEU A 31 31.10 -10.99 -8.69
C LEU A 31 29.70 -11.11 -9.28
N LEU A 32 29.07 -9.98 -9.56
CA LEU A 32 27.76 -9.92 -10.18
C LEU A 32 27.83 -9.02 -11.40
N CYS A 33 27.20 -9.43 -12.49
CA CYS A 33 26.98 -8.56 -13.63
C CYS A 33 25.52 -8.13 -13.68
N ILE A 34 25.26 -6.82 -13.67
CA ILE A 34 23.90 -6.25 -13.71
C ILE A 34 23.17 -6.63 -15.00
N ALA A 35 23.87 -6.62 -16.14
CA ALA A 35 23.30 -7.06 -17.42
C ALA A 35 22.91 -8.56 -17.39
N CYS A 36 23.73 -9.43 -16.79
CA CYS A 36 23.39 -10.83 -16.59
C CYS A 36 22.14 -11.01 -15.71
N ILE A 37 22.00 -10.20 -14.66
CA ILE A 37 20.81 -10.20 -13.81
C ILE A 37 19.57 -9.82 -14.63
N ALA A 38 19.62 -8.72 -15.38
CA ALA A 38 18.51 -8.25 -16.20
C ALA A 38 18.09 -9.28 -17.25
N GLU A 39 19.05 -9.87 -17.98
CA GLU A 39 18.79 -10.97 -18.94
C GLU A 39 18.16 -12.20 -18.27
N ASN A 40 18.61 -12.54 -17.05
CA ASN A 40 18.04 -13.66 -16.30
C ASN A 40 16.57 -13.42 -15.92
N PHE A 41 16.26 -12.18 -15.54
CA PHE A 41 14.90 -11.78 -15.20
C PHE A 41 13.99 -11.75 -16.43
N ASP A 42 14.50 -11.31 -17.58
CA ASP A 42 13.73 -11.26 -18.83
C ASP A 42 13.50 -12.65 -19.46
N ASN A 43 14.42 -13.60 -19.24
CA ASN A 43 14.28 -14.96 -19.74
C ASN A 43 13.07 -15.69 -19.08
N ARG A 44 12.05 -15.99 -19.88
CA ARG A 44 10.83 -16.68 -19.43
C ARG A 44 11.03 -18.16 -19.13
N GLU A 45 12.02 -18.79 -19.74
CA GLU A 45 12.32 -20.22 -19.57
C GLU A 45 13.20 -20.48 -18.34
N GLU A 46 13.75 -19.42 -17.76
CA GLU A 46 14.64 -19.52 -16.61
C GLU A 46 13.90 -19.98 -15.33
N LEU A 47 14.58 -20.80 -14.54
CA LEU A 47 14.02 -21.36 -13.32
C LEU A 47 13.75 -20.27 -12.27
N VAL A 48 12.56 -20.29 -11.67
CA VAL A 48 12.16 -19.35 -10.61
C VAL A 48 13.15 -19.36 -9.43
N ILE A 49 13.72 -20.52 -9.09
CA ILE A 49 14.75 -20.63 -8.03
C ILE A 49 15.99 -19.80 -8.36
N LYS A 50 16.39 -19.78 -9.63
CA LYS A 50 17.53 -18.97 -10.08
C LYS A 50 17.17 -17.49 -9.98
N LYS A 51 16.00 -17.07 -10.45
CA LYS A 51 15.51 -15.68 -10.29
C LYS A 51 15.48 -15.23 -8.83
N LYS A 52 15.02 -16.08 -7.90
CA LYS A 52 15.07 -15.82 -6.44
C LYS A 52 16.49 -15.57 -5.95
N TYR A 53 17.44 -16.39 -6.40
CA TYR A 53 18.83 -16.25 -6.00
C TYR A 53 19.42 -14.93 -6.49
N PHE A 54 19.22 -14.58 -7.76
CA PHE A 54 19.66 -13.31 -8.33
C PHE A 54 18.99 -12.10 -7.64
N LEU A 55 17.69 -12.18 -7.35
CA LEU A 55 16.96 -11.14 -6.61
C LEU A 55 17.50 -10.93 -5.20
N GLY A 56 17.75 -12.00 -4.44
CA GLY A 56 18.29 -11.90 -3.08
C GLY A 56 19.67 -11.26 -3.04
N GLU A 57 20.53 -11.60 -4.00
CA GLU A 57 21.88 -11.02 -4.08
C GLU A 57 21.84 -9.56 -4.58
N LEU A 58 20.95 -9.21 -5.52
CA LEU A 58 20.71 -7.82 -5.93
C LEU A 58 20.16 -6.98 -4.77
N LEU A 59 19.17 -7.48 -4.02
CA LEU A 59 18.63 -6.78 -2.86
C LEU A 59 19.71 -6.53 -1.81
N GLY A 60 20.51 -7.54 -1.48
CA GLY A 60 21.55 -7.38 -0.48
C GLY A 60 22.69 -6.45 -0.93
N LEU A 61 22.96 -6.36 -2.24
CA LEU A 61 23.86 -5.35 -2.80
C LEU A 61 23.31 -3.93 -2.62
N LEU A 62 22.07 -3.69 -3.06
CA LEU A 62 21.45 -2.36 -3.02
C LEU A 62 21.22 -1.88 -1.59
N SER A 63 20.90 -2.79 -0.66
CA SER A 63 20.68 -2.49 0.75
C SER A 63 21.97 -2.17 1.51
N CYS A 64 23.16 -2.41 0.93
CA CYS A 64 24.43 -2.19 1.60
C CYS A 64 24.90 -0.73 1.45
N SER A 65 24.74 0.08 2.50
CA SER A 65 25.04 1.52 2.47
C SER A 65 26.52 1.89 2.21
N SER A 66 27.44 0.93 2.24
CA SER A 66 28.86 1.14 1.92
C SER A 66 29.20 0.89 0.44
N ARG A 67 28.22 0.48 -0.37
CA ARG A 67 28.40 0.15 -1.80
C ARG A 67 27.79 1.24 -2.66
N ASN A 68 28.45 2.41 -2.73
CA ASN A 68 27.99 3.50 -3.61
C ASN A 68 28.26 3.22 -5.09
N GLU A 69 29.23 2.34 -5.41
CA GLU A 69 29.63 2.00 -6.77
C GLU A 69 28.44 1.52 -7.64
N ILE A 70 27.53 0.72 -7.09
CA ILE A 70 26.35 0.24 -7.85
C ILE A 70 25.37 1.39 -8.12
N TRP A 71 25.23 2.33 -7.19
CA TRP A 71 24.35 3.47 -7.35
C TRP A 71 24.91 4.47 -8.37
N GLU A 72 26.22 4.73 -8.33
CA GLU A 72 26.92 5.55 -9.33
C GLU A 72 26.77 4.93 -10.73
N LEU A 73 27.01 3.62 -10.86
CA LEU A 73 26.85 2.89 -12.12
C LEU A 73 25.42 2.99 -12.70
N LEU A 74 24.40 2.87 -11.85
CA LEU A 74 22.99 2.96 -12.27
C LEU A 74 22.56 4.39 -12.61
N VAL A 75 23.16 5.40 -11.99
CA VAL A 75 22.90 6.82 -12.30
C VAL A 75 23.57 7.25 -13.60
N ASP A 76 24.73 6.66 -13.93
CA ASP A 76 25.49 7.00 -15.13
C ASP A 76 24.83 6.52 -16.44
N ASP A 77 23.92 5.53 -16.37
CA ASP A 77 23.22 4.97 -17.53
C ASP A 77 21.72 4.73 -17.25
N GLU A 78 20.92 5.70 -17.68
CA GLU A 78 19.47 5.70 -17.49
C GLU A 78 18.79 4.55 -18.26
N GLU A 79 19.27 4.19 -19.45
CA GLU A 79 18.67 3.11 -20.27
C GLU A 79 18.79 1.75 -19.56
N VAL A 80 19.94 1.48 -18.94
CA VAL A 80 20.16 0.24 -18.19
C VAL A 80 19.33 0.22 -16.91
N LEU A 81 19.24 1.35 -16.21
CA LEU A 81 18.38 1.48 -15.02
C LEU A 81 16.91 1.24 -15.35
N GLU A 82 16.38 1.86 -16.42
CA GLU A 82 15.01 1.66 -16.87
C GLU A 82 14.77 0.20 -17.28
N HIS A 83 15.70 -0.41 -18.00
CA HIS A 83 15.59 -1.82 -18.39
C HIS A 83 15.60 -2.75 -17.16
N LEU A 84 16.48 -2.50 -16.19
CA LEU A 84 16.52 -3.25 -14.94
C LEU A 84 15.21 -3.10 -14.16
N LEU A 85 14.70 -1.88 -14.03
CA LEU A 85 13.43 -1.60 -13.38
C LEU A 85 12.28 -2.38 -14.05
N ARG A 86 12.21 -2.34 -15.38
CA ARG A 86 11.14 -3.02 -16.13
C ARG A 86 11.24 -4.55 -16.06
N THR A 87 12.44 -5.10 -16.11
CA THR A 87 12.64 -6.56 -15.96
C THR A 87 12.24 -7.04 -14.57
N ILE A 88 12.58 -6.28 -13.51
CA ILE A 88 12.15 -6.57 -12.14
C ILE A 88 10.63 -6.41 -11.98
N PHE A 89 10.06 -5.33 -12.52
CA PHE A 89 8.61 -5.10 -12.51
C PHE A 89 7.83 -6.26 -13.13
N ASN A 90 8.31 -6.82 -14.25
CA ASN A 90 7.69 -7.96 -14.90
C ASN A 90 7.71 -9.24 -14.03
N LEU A 91 8.61 -9.36 -13.05
CA LEU A 91 8.61 -10.48 -12.10
C LEU A 91 7.41 -10.45 -11.15
N LEU A 92 6.76 -9.29 -10.97
CA LEU A 92 5.54 -9.17 -10.16
C LEU A 92 4.35 -9.95 -10.74
N ALA A 93 4.40 -10.29 -12.03
CA ALA A 93 3.40 -11.14 -12.67
C ALA A 93 3.56 -12.63 -12.35
N LEU A 94 4.66 -13.04 -11.70
CA LEU A 94 4.89 -14.42 -11.30
C LEU A 94 4.04 -14.77 -10.08
N SER A 95 3.59 -16.02 -9.99
CA SER A 95 2.76 -16.52 -8.89
C SER A 95 3.54 -16.86 -7.61
N ASP A 96 4.79 -16.42 -7.49
CA ASP A 96 5.66 -16.78 -6.37
C ASP A 96 5.82 -15.60 -5.40
N ASP A 97 5.23 -15.74 -4.21
CA ASP A 97 5.15 -14.67 -3.20
C ASP A 97 6.52 -14.14 -2.75
N ASN A 98 7.55 -14.99 -2.73
CA ASN A 98 8.89 -14.56 -2.34
C ASN A 98 9.51 -13.69 -3.45
N VAL A 99 9.39 -14.12 -4.71
CA VAL A 99 9.83 -13.32 -5.86
C VAL A 99 9.14 -11.98 -5.90
N THR A 100 7.80 -11.95 -5.76
CA THR A 100 7.05 -10.69 -5.82
C THR A 100 7.38 -9.77 -4.65
N THR A 101 7.58 -10.31 -3.44
CA THR A 101 7.97 -9.53 -2.26
C THR A 101 9.34 -8.88 -2.42
N VAL A 102 10.36 -9.67 -2.83
CA VAL A 102 11.72 -9.16 -2.99
C VAL A 102 11.82 -8.20 -4.18
N ALA A 103 11.12 -8.49 -5.29
CA ALA A 103 11.05 -7.57 -6.43
C ALA A 103 10.42 -6.23 -6.03
N ASN A 104 9.32 -6.23 -5.27
CA ASN A 104 8.72 -5.01 -4.74
C ASN A 104 9.69 -4.22 -3.87
N GLU A 105 10.41 -4.89 -2.96
CA GLU A 105 11.39 -4.22 -2.09
C GLU A 105 12.50 -3.55 -2.90
N ILE A 106 13.04 -4.22 -3.93
CA ILE A 106 14.06 -3.65 -4.81
C ILE A 106 13.51 -2.45 -5.58
N LEU A 107 12.29 -2.52 -6.15
CA LEU A 107 11.70 -1.41 -6.89
C LEU A 107 11.51 -0.16 -6.01
N VAL A 108 11.03 -0.35 -4.78
CA VAL A 108 10.89 0.73 -3.80
C VAL A 108 12.26 1.31 -3.42
N LEU A 109 13.27 0.44 -3.24
CA LEU A 109 14.63 0.84 -2.90
C LEU A 109 15.27 1.67 -4.02
N LEU A 110 15.13 1.24 -5.28
CA LEU A 110 15.60 1.99 -6.46
C LEU A 110 14.95 3.39 -6.50
N CYS A 111 13.63 3.46 -6.40
CA CYS A 111 12.88 4.72 -6.40
C CYS A 111 13.32 5.67 -5.27
N ASN A 112 13.50 5.12 -4.06
CA ASN A 112 13.83 5.92 -2.88
C ASN A 112 15.28 6.42 -2.88
N GLN A 113 16.25 5.59 -3.30
CA GLN A 113 17.66 5.95 -3.26
C GLN A 113 18.07 6.88 -4.39
N LEU A 114 17.54 6.66 -5.60
CA LEU A 114 17.87 7.46 -6.77
C LEU A 114 17.20 8.83 -6.74
N LYS A 115 16.09 8.98 -6.00
CA LYS A 115 15.32 10.23 -5.86
C LYS A 115 14.98 10.87 -7.22
N SER A 116 14.76 10.03 -8.23
CA SER A 116 14.34 10.44 -9.57
C SER A 116 12.82 10.40 -9.64
N ASP A 117 12.21 11.57 -9.81
CA ASP A 117 10.76 11.70 -10.01
C ASP A 117 10.32 11.02 -11.33
N ASP A 118 11.17 11.07 -12.36
CA ASP A 118 10.92 10.42 -13.66
C ASP A 118 10.84 8.89 -13.53
N LEU A 119 11.74 8.29 -12.73
CA LEU A 119 11.73 6.86 -12.46
C LEU A 119 10.48 6.42 -11.70
N VAL A 120 10.09 7.20 -10.68
CA VAL A 120 8.86 6.97 -9.92
C VAL A 120 7.65 7.08 -10.83
N TYR A 121 7.61 8.11 -11.69
CA TYR A 121 6.52 8.31 -12.64
C TYR A 121 6.42 7.17 -13.65
N LEU A 122 7.54 6.73 -14.22
CA LEU A 122 7.61 5.58 -15.14
C LEU A 122 7.04 4.32 -14.48
N LEU A 123 7.45 4.02 -13.24
CA LEU A 123 6.95 2.85 -12.52
C LEU A 123 5.44 2.94 -12.25
N ILE A 124 4.93 4.11 -11.90
CA ILE A 124 3.49 4.34 -11.71
C ILE A 124 2.71 4.17 -13.00
N GLN A 125 3.22 4.67 -14.13
CA GLN A 125 2.60 4.46 -15.44
C GLN A 125 2.54 2.97 -15.82
N GLU A 126 3.61 2.22 -15.57
CA GLU A 126 3.62 0.76 -15.79
C GLU A 126 2.58 0.04 -14.91
N ILE A 127 2.43 0.44 -13.64
CA ILE A 127 1.39 -0.12 -12.76
C ILE A 127 -0.02 0.20 -13.29
N ILE A 128 -0.30 1.46 -13.63
CA ILE A 128 -1.61 1.88 -14.15
C ILE A 128 -1.92 1.12 -15.44
N ALA A 129 -0.97 1.05 -16.38
CA ALA A 129 -1.12 0.30 -17.62
C ALA A 129 -1.42 -1.19 -17.37
N LYS A 130 -0.80 -1.81 -16.36
CA LYS A 130 -1.12 -3.19 -15.97
C LYS A 130 -2.52 -3.34 -15.42
N ILE A 131 -2.98 -2.40 -14.60
CA ILE A 131 -4.34 -2.42 -14.06
C ILE A 131 -5.37 -2.23 -15.19
N GLU A 132 -5.14 -1.26 -16.08
CA GLU A 132 -6.00 -0.95 -17.23
C GLU A 132 -6.06 -2.09 -18.25
N SER A 133 -5.00 -2.91 -18.35
CA SER A 133 -4.99 -4.10 -19.21
C SER A 133 -5.95 -5.22 -18.77
N GLY A 134 -6.72 -5.02 -17.69
CA GLY A 134 -7.77 -5.93 -17.24
C GLY A 134 -7.28 -7.00 -16.28
N CYS A 135 -6.22 -6.73 -15.51
CA CYS A 135 -5.73 -7.61 -14.47
C CYS A 135 -6.80 -7.81 -13.39
N GLY A 136 -7.14 -9.06 -13.06
CA GLY A 136 -8.11 -9.34 -12.00
C GLY A 136 -7.59 -8.86 -10.63
N TYR A 137 -8.48 -8.47 -9.72
CA TYR A 137 -8.08 -7.89 -8.42
C TYR A 137 -7.07 -8.74 -7.64
N GLN A 138 -7.22 -10.06 -7.62
CA GLN A 138 -6.27 -10.94 -6.93
C GLN A 138 -4.89 -10.92 -7.59
N GLN A 139 -4.85 -10.87 -8.92
CA GLN A 139 -3.60 -10.77 -9.69
C GLN A 139 -2.97 -9.39 -9.58
N SER A 140 -3.76 -8.35 -9.23
CA SER A 140 -3.24 -7.00 -9.04
C SER A 140 -2.50 -6.79 -7.71
N LEU A 141 -2.61 -7.72 -6.75
CA LEU A 141 -2.09 -7.57 -5.38
C LEU A 141 -0.61 -7.16 -5.32
N PRO A 142 0.33 -7.75 -6.10
CA PRO A 142 1.72 -7.33 -6.08
C PRO A 142 1.91 -5.86 -6.47
N TYR A 143 1.15 -5.38 -7.46
CA TYR A 143 1.21 -3.99 -7.93
C TYR A 143 0.53 -3.02 -6.94
N LEU A 144 -0.59 -3.42 -6.33
CA LEU A 144 -1.23 -2.65 -5.26
C LEU A 144 -0.31 -2.53 -4.03
N SER A 145 0.40 -3.61 -3.69
CA SER A 145 1.41 -3.61 -2.63
C SER A 145 2.55 -2.65 -2.95
N LEU A 146 3.03 -2.65 -4.20
CA LEU A 146 4.07 -1.74 -4.67
C LEU A 146 3.67 -0.27 -4.52
N ILE A 147 2.49 0.13 -5.02
CA ILE A 147 1.98 1.50 -4.83
C ILE A 147 1.91 1.84 -3.34
N GLY A 148 1.42 0.90 -2.53
CA GLY A 148 1.30 1.09 -1.09
C GLY A 148 2.64 1.39 -0.43
N GLN A 149 3.68 0.62 -0.77
CA GLN A 149 5.03 0.83 -0.26
C GLN A 149 5.66 2.12 -0.80
N LEU A 150 5.45 2.46 -2.08
CA LEU A 150 5.89 3.74 -2.65
C LEU A 150 5.26 4.93 -1.92
N LEU A 151 3.95 4.89 -1.65
CA LEU A 151 3.25 5.93 -0.87
C LEU A 151 3.75 6.02 0.58
N GLN A 152 4.21 4.92 1.16
CA GLN A 152 4.80 4.91 2.50
C GLN A 152 6.17 5.58 2.53
N THR A 153 6.98 5.30 1.51
CA THR A 153 8.36 5.76 1.40
C THR A 153 8.44 7.18 0.85
N ILE A 154 7.52 7.55 -0.05
CA ILE A 154 7.44 8.84 -0.75
C ILE A 154 6.02 9.41 -0.58
N PRO A 155 5.67 9.99 0.59
CA PRO A 155 4.32 10.52 0.84
C PRO A 155 3.87 11.62 -0.14
N ALA A 156 4.82 12.34 -0.74
CA ALA A 156 4.58 13.37 -1.75
C ALA A 156 3.97 12.82 -3.06
N LEU A 157 3.98 11.50 -3.27
CA LEU A 157 3.36 10.84 -4.42
C LEU A 157 1.81 10.82 -4.34
N ALA A 158 1.24 10.88 -3.14
CA ALA A 158 -0.21 10.82 -2.93
C ALA A 158 -0.99 11.89 -3.74
N PRO A 159 -0.66 13.20 -3.69
CA PRO A 159 -1.35 14.20 -4.50
C PRO A 159 -1.20 13.97 -6.00
N THR A 160 -0.02 13.55 -6.47
CA THR A 160 0.21 13.26 -7.90
C THR A 160 -0.68 12.12 -8.40
N LEU A 161 -0.83 11.06 -7.59
CA LEU A 161 -1.73 9.94 -7.89
C LEU A 161 -3.20 10.32 -7.79
N ALA A 162 -3.57 11.17 -6.84
CA ALA A 162 -4.94 11.66 -6.74
C ALA A 162 -5.33 12.51 -7.96
N GLN A 163 -4.41 13.31 -8.49
CA GLN A 163 -4.66 14.20 -9.62
C GLN A 163 -4.65 13.50 -10.99
N HIS A 164 -3.83 12.48 -11.18
CA HIS A 164 -3.62 11.85 -12.49
C HIS A 164 -4.00 10.35 -12.55
N GLY A 165 -4.51 9.80 -11.44
CA GLY A 165 -4.80 8.38 -11.28
C GLY A 165 -6.27 8.02 -11.33
N ASP A 166 -7.10 8.71 -12.11
CA ASP A 166 -8.56 8.48 -12.15
C ASP A 166 -8.92 7.01 -12.38
N SER A 167 -8.29 6.36 -13.36
CA SER A 167 -8.52 4.94 -13.66
C SER A 167 -8.11 4.02 -12.51
N LEU A 168 -7.02 4.35 -11.81
CA LEU A 168 -6.60 3.64 -10.61
C LEU A 168 -7.61 3.83 -9.47
N LEU A 169 -8.09 5.06 -9.23
CA LEU A 169 -9.07 5.36 -8.19
C LEU A 169 -10.40 4.63 -8.43
N ASP A 170 -10.89 4.65 -9.67
CA ASP A 170 -12.09 3.91 -10.07
C ASP A 170 -11.92 2.40 -9.90
N TYR A 171 -10.74 1.87 -10.25
CA TYR A 171 -10.39 0.47 -10.05
C TYR A 171 -10.40 0.10 -8.56
N LEU A 172 -9.77 0.91 -7.70
CA LEU A 172 -9.70 0.71 -6.25
C LEU A 172 -11.11 0.70 -5.65
N VAL A 173 -11.94 1.70 -5.96
CA VAL A 173 -13.29 1.79 -5.40
C VAL A 173 -14.17 0.65 -5.88
N SER A 174 -14.10 0.28 -7.16
CA SER A 174 -14.81 -0.89 -7.68
C SER A 174 -14.36 -2.19 -6.99
N GLY A 175 -13.08 -2.29 -6.65
CA GLY A 175 -12.50 -3.46 -5.98
C GLY A 175 -12.90 -3.63 -4.52
N LEU A 176 -13.48 -2.61 -3.86
CA LEU A 176 -14.04 -2.74 -2.51
C LEU A 176 -15.17 -3.78 -2.45
N ALA A 177 -15.84 -4.05 -3.58
CA ALA A 177 -16.87 -5.08 -3.71
C ALA A 177 -16.31 -6.51 -3.90
N SER A 178 -14.98 -6.68 -3.95
CA SER A 178 -14.34 -8.00 -4.09
C SER A 178 -14.75 -8.97 -2.99
N SER A 179 -14.68 -10.28 -3.24
CA SER A 179 -14.89 -11.30 -2.19
C SER A 179 -13.63 -11.58 -1.37
N SER A 180 -12.46 -11.18 -1.87
CA SER A 180 -11.16 -11.45 -1.23
C SER A 180 -10.85 -10.41 -0.16
N GLU A 181 -10.60 -10.86 1.07
CA GLU A 181 -10.15 -9.96 2.16
C GLU A 181 -8.78 -9.37 1.89
N ASP A 182 -7.88 -10.10 1.22
CA ASP A 182 -6.54 -9.60 0.88
C ASP A 182 -6.65 -8.40 -0.07
N VAL A 183 -7.50 -8.53 -1.09
CA VAL A 183 -7.80 -7.45 -2.04
C VAL A 183 -8.38 -6.24 -1.29
N LYS A 184 -9.41 -6.44 -0.46
CA LYS A 184 -9.98 -5.34 0.33
C LYS A 184 -8.94 -4.70 1.23
N THR A 185 -8.08 -5.50 1.87
CA THR A 185 -7.05 -5.02 2.78
C THR A 185 -6.08 -4.11 2.07
N SER A 186 -5.58 -4.52 0.89
CA SER A 186 -4.69 -3.71 0.05
C SER A 186 -5.37 -2.45 -0.46
N ILE A 187 -6.61 -2.54 -0.94
CA ILE A 187 -7.34 -1.39 -1.48
C ILE A 187 -7.66 -0.37 -0.39
N VAL A 188 -8.19 -0.80 0.75
CA VAL A 188 -8.53 0.08 1.88
C VAL A 188 -7.27 0.77 2.41
N PHE A 189 -6.15 0.07 2.47
CA PHE A 189 -4.85 0.63 2.84
C PHE A 189 -4.40 1.74 1.87
N LEU A 190 -4.51 1.50 0.57
CA LEU A 190 -4.19 2.48 -0.46
C LEU A 190 -5.10 3.71 -0.37
N LEU A 191 -6.42 3.49 -0.31
CA LEU A 191 -7.39 4.57 -0.20
C LEU A 191 -7.16 5.40 1.06
N ALA A 192 -6.84 4.78 2.20
CA ALA A 192 -6.51 5.51 3.42
C ALA A 192 -5.27 6.40 3.25
N ARG A 193 -4.32 6.06 2.37
CA ARG A 193 -3.14 6.90 2.11
C ARG A 193 -3.40 7.99 1.08
N LEU A 194 -4.18 7.66 0.04
CA LEU A 194 -4.55 8.61 -1.01
C LEU A 194 -5.51 9.68 -0.48
N LEU A 195 -6.45 9.31 0.41
CA LEU A 195 -7.26 10.23 1.21
C LEU A 195 -6.41 10.83 2.35
N GLY A 196 -5.23 11.38 2.04
CA GLY A 196 -4.38 12.19 2.95
C GLY A 196 -5.16 13.32 3.63
N PRO A 197 -4.53 14.26 4.38
CA PRO A 197 -5.26 15.43 4.86
C PRO A 197 -5.95 16.09 3.67
N LEU A 198 -7.26 15.88 3.57
CA LEU A 198 -8.04 16.23 2.40
C LEU A 198 -7.99 17.75 2.34
N HIS A 199 -7.25 18.29 1.39
CA HIS A 199 -7.59 19.62 0.93
C HIS A 199 -8.98 19.50 0.30
N GLU A 200 -9.88 20.40 0.69
CA GLU A 200 -11.32 20.38 0.38
C GLU A 200 -11.66 20.26 -1.13
N ASN A 201 -10.66 20.20 -2.01
CA ASN A 201 -10.80 20.27 -3.47
C ASN A 201 -10.18 19.09 -4.26
N ASP A 202 -9.42 18.17 -3.64
CA ASP A 202 -8.49 17.32 -4.43
C ASP A 202 -8.96 15.87 -4.67
N ILE A 203 -10.06 15.42 -4.08
CA ILE A 203 -10.63 14.09 -4.34
C ILE A 203 -12.10 14.23 -4.71
N TYR A 204 -12.49 13.64 -5.85
CA TYR A 204 -13.83 13.73 -6.41
C TYR A 204 -14.88 13.38 -5.33
N PRO A 205 -15.81 14.30 -5.00
CA PRO A 205 -16.83 14.06 -3.97
C PRO A 205 -17.60 12.74 -4.17
N GLN A 206 -17.82 12.35 -5.43
CA GLN A 206 -18.45 11.09 -5.80
C GLN A 206 -17.65 9.86 -5.32
N LEU A 207 -16.32 9.88 -5.46
CA LEU A 207 -15.46 8.78 -5.05
C LEU A 207 -15.49 8.62 -3.52
N SER A 208 -15.35 9.73 -2.79
CA SER A 208 -15.44 9.76 -1.33
C SER A 208 -16.78 9.20 -0.82
N MET A 209 -17.87 9.53 -1.50
CA MET A 209 -19.19 8.96 -1.21
C MET A 209 -19.23 7.45 -1.46
N GLN A 210 -18.70 6.94 -2.57
CA GLN A 210 -18.65 5.50 -2.85
C GLN A 210 -17.83 4.74 -1.79
N ILE A 211 -16.71 5.30 -1.35
CA ILE A 211 -15.89 4.74 -0.27
C ILE A 211 -16.69 4.72 1.04
N ALA A 212 -17.38 5.80 1.38
CA ALA A 212 -18.24 5.88 2.56
C ALA A 212 -19.40 4.85 2.53
N HIS A 213 -19.99 4.59 1.36
CA HIS A 213 -21.00 3.52 1.22
C HIS A 213 -20.42 2.12 1.47
N ALA A 214 -19.16 1.89 1.08
CA ALA A 214 -18.54 0.57 1.16
C ALA A 214 -17.92 0.24 2.53
N ILE A 215 -17.49 1.25 3.30
CA ILE A 215 -16.63 1.02 4.47
C ILE A 215 -17.33 0.32 5.64
N LEU A 216 -18.60 0.66 5.92
CA LEU A 216 -19.34 0.07 7.04
C LEU A 216 -19.67 -1.42 6.77
N PRO A 217 -20.14 -1.82 5.57
CA PRO A 217 -20.27 -3.25 5.22
C PRO A 217 -18.95 -4.02 5.35
N ILE A 218 -17.83 -3.41 4.97
CA ILE A 218 -16.50 -4.03 5.10
C ILE A 218 -16.19 -4.26 6.58
N LEU A 219 -16.30 -3.25 7.44
CA LEU A 219 -16.05 -3.39 8.88
C LEU A 219 -16.99 -4.39 9.57
N SER A 220 -18.26 -4.42 9.17
CA SER A 220 -19.22 -5.39 9.73
C SER A 220 -18.89 -6.83 9.35
N SER A 221 -18.33 -7.07 8.16
CA SER A 221 -18.06 -8.43 7.65
C SER A 221 -16.62 -8.89 7.85
N ALA A 222 -15.67 -7.98 8.04
CA ALA A 222 -14.24 -8.26 8.14
C ALA A 222 -13.91 -9.26 9.26
N GLN A 223 -13.11 -10.26 8.92
CA GLN A 223 -12.61 -11.33 9.78
C GLN A 223 -11.13 -11.14 10.13
N SER A 224 -10.31 -10.73 9.16
CA SER A 224 -8.89 -10.45 9.40
C SER A 224 -8.68 -9.16 10.18
N LEU A 225 -7.77 -9.21 11.16
CA LEU A 225 -7.37 -8.05 11.95
C LEU A 225 -6.77 -6.93 11.06
N GLN A 226 -6.08 -7.31 9.99
CA GLN A 226 -5.46 -6.35 9.08
C GLN A 226 -6.51 -5.55 8.31
N LEU A 227 -7.56 -6.22 7.78
CA LEU A 227 -8.67 -5.52 7.13
C LEU A 227 -9.41 -4.62 8.12
N GLN A 228 -9.69 -5.12 9.34
CA GLN A 228 -10.35 -4.33 10.38
C GLN A 228 -9.55 -3.06 10.74
N THR A 229 -8.23 -3.20 10.91
CA THR A 229 -7.32 -2.09 11.26
C THR A 229 -7.27 -1.05 10.13
N ASN A 230 -7.11 -1.50 8.89
CA ASN A 230 -7.08 -0.58 7.75
C ASN A 230 -8.44 0.11 7.56
N ALA A 231 -9.54 -0.64 7.68
CA ALA A 231 -10.88 -0.13 7.45
C ALA A 231 -11.32 0.86 8.52
N ILE A 232 -10.96 0.64 9.79
CA ILE A 232 -11.27 1.62 10.85
C ILE A 232 -10.42 2.88 10.71
N GLY A 233 -9.16 2.74 10.27
CA GLY A 233 -8.31 3.88 9.92
C GLY A 233 -8.87 4.71 8.78
N LEU A 234 -9.43 4.05 7.75
CA LEU A 234 -10.12 4.72 6.65
C LEU A 234 -11.43 5.39 7.11
N LEU A 235 -12.25 4.70 7.92
CA LEU A 235 -13.47 5.27 8.49
C LEU A 235 -13.16 6.56 9.27
N ARG A 236 -12.14 6.54 10.12
CA ARG A 236 -11.71 7.72 10.89
C ARG A 236 -11.46 8.92 9.98
N ARG A 237 -10.79 8.72 8.85
CA ARG A 237 -10.51 9.79 7.87
C ARG A 237 -11.77 10.31 7.20
N LEU A 238 -12.70 9.45 6.83
CA LEU A 238 -13.98 9.88 6.25
C LEU A 238 -14.77 10.75 7.23
N LEU A 239 -14.69 10.46 8.53
CA LEU A 239 -15.32 11.24 9.60
C LEU A 239 -14.66 12.63 9.81
N GLU A 240 -13.54 12.93 9.15
CA GLU A 240 -12.98 14.28 9.14
C GLU A 240 -13.81 15.26 8.30
N SER A 241 -14.60 14.75 7.35
CA SER A 241 -15.51 15.54 6.53
C SER A 241 -16.90 15.61 7.14
N LYS A 242 -17.46 16.83 7.25
CA LYS A 242 -18.84 17.08 7.69
C LYS A 242 -19.86 16.35 6.82
N GLU A 243 -19.71 16.43 5.50
CA GLU A 243 -20.65 15.82 4.55
C GLU A 243 -20.68 14.30 4.68
N LEU A 244 -19.51 13.68 4.72
CA LEU A 244 -19.38 12.22 4.83
C LEU A 244 -19.81 11.72 6.21
N THR A 245 -19.53 12.47 7.28
CA THR A 245 -20.04 12.16 8.63
C THR A 245 -21.56 12.17 8.63
N GLY A 246 -22.18 13.21 8.07
CA GLY A 246 -23.63 13.30 7.96
C GLY A 246 -24.25 12.16 7.15
N PHE A 247 -23.55 11.67 6.12
CA PHE A 247 -23.95 10.50 5.35
C PHE A 247 -23.83 9.18 6.15
N LEU A 248 -22.69 8.96 6.81
CA LEU A 248 -22.41 7.74 7.59
C LEU A 248 -23.31 7.60 8.83
N MET A 249 -23.75 8.73 9.40
CA MET A 249 -24.63 8.78 10.57
C MET A 249 -26.13 8.66 10.23
N ARG A 250 -26.51 8.54 8.95
CA ARG A 250 -27.94 8.43 8.61
C ARG A 250 -28.54 7.11 9.10
N PRO A 251 -29.80 7.12 9.56
CA PRO A 251 -30.44 5.92 10.11
C PRO A 251 -30.73 4.84 9.06
N ASP A 252 -30.79 5.19 7.77
CA ASP A 252 -31.01 4.28 6.66
C ASP A 252 -29.72 3.59 6.17
N THR A 253 -28.55 4.03 6.62
CA THR A 253 -27.27 3.41 6.31
C THR A 253 -27.18 2.03 6.98
N GLN A 254 -26.97 0.99 6.17
CA GLN A 254 -26.87 -0.40 6.63
C GLN A 254 -25.54 -1.03 6.19
N PRO A 255 -24.76 -1.61 7.12
CA PRO A 255 -24.95 -1.57 8.57
C PRO A 255 -24.79 -0.16 9.13
N SER A 256 -25.47 0.15 10.24
CA SER A 256 -25.33 1.46 10.88
C SER A 256 -23.95 1.61 11.52
N ILE A 257 -23.43 2.84 11.56
CA ILE A 257 -22.14 3.12 12.22
C ILE A 257 -22.15 2.71 13.70
N SER A 258 -23.27 2.92 14.41
CA SER A 258 -23.44 2.48 15.81
C SER A 258 -23.27 0.97 15.96
N SER A 259 -23.82 0.18 15.02
CA SER A 259 -23.67 -1.29 15.05
C SER A 259 -22.22 -1.73 14.86
N VAL A 260 -21.50 -1.08 13.94
CA VAL A 260 -20.09 -1.34 13.67
C VAL A 260 -19.22 -0.95 14.88
N ILE A 261 -19.47 0.23 15.46
CA ILE A 261 -18.80 0.71 16.66
C ILE A 261 -18.97 -0.29 17.82
N LYS A 262 -20.21 -0.69 18.11
CA LYS A 262 -20.52 -1.68 19.16
C LYS A 262 -19.76 -2.99 18.95
N LYS A 263 -19.78 -3.53 17.72
CA LYS A 263 -19.03 -4.75 17.36
C LYS A 263 -17.54 -4.60 17.66
N ILE A 264 -16.94 -3.47 17.29
CA ILE A 264 -15.50 -3.25 17.45
C ILE A 264 -15.14 -3.05 18.93
N LEU A 265 -15.93 -2.29 19.69
CA LEU A 265 -15.71 -2.11 21.13
C LEU A 265 -15.77 -3.45 21.88
N LEU A 266 -16.60 -4.39 21.43
CA LEU A 266 -16.70 -5.74 22.01
C LEU A 266 -15.57 -6.70 21.60
N SER A 267 -14.74 -6.36 20.61
CA SER A 267 -13.71 -7.25 20.06
C SER A 267 -12.55 -7.56 21.02
N ARG A 268 -12.45 -6.84 22.16
CA ARG A 268 -11.33 -6.90 23.12
C ARG A 268 -9.95 -6.67 22.51
N ASN A 269 -9.88 -6.14 21.29
CA ASN A 269 -8.63 -5.76 20.65
C ASN A 269 -8.36 -4.28 20.93
N GLU A 270 -7.30 -4.00 21.68
CA GLU A 270 -6.99 -2.64 22.15
C GLU A 270 -6.73 -1.66 20.99
N VAL A 271 -6.04 -2.08 19.93
CA VAL A 271 -5.73 -1.22 18.78
C VAL A 271 -7.01 -0.80 18.06
N LEU A 272 -7.94 -1.74 17.88
CA LEU A 272 -9.24 -1.47 17.28
C LEU A 272 -10.13 -0.64 18.20
N GLN A 273 -10.13 -0.90 19.50
CA GLN A 273 -10.86 -0.10 20.48
C GLN A 273 -10.38 1.35 20.51
N ILE A 274 -9.08 1.60 20.58
CA ILE A 274 -8.49 2.95 20.51
C ILE A 274 -8.92 3.66 19.22
N SER A 275 -8.80 2.98 18.08
CA SER A 275 -9.19 3.55 16.79
C SER A 275 -10.70 3.83 16.71
N CYS A 276 -11.52 3.01 17.38
CA CYS A 276 -12.97 3.19 17.48
C CYS A 276 -13.33 4.40 18.36
N VAL A 277 -12.66 4.57 19.51
CA VAL A 277 -12.81 5.76 20.37
C VAL A 277 -12.44 7.04 19.60
N GLN A 278 -11.39 6.99 18.76
CA GLN A 278 -11.04 8.11 17.89
C GLN A 278 -12.13 8.41 16.85
N CYS A 279 -12.78 7.40 16.28
CA CYS A 279 -13.92 7.60 15.38
C CYS A 279 -15.10 8.26 16.12
N ILE A 280 -15.45 7.78 17.32
CA ILE A 280 -16.51 8.38 18.15
C ILE A 280 -16.17 9.84 18.46
N SER A 281 -14.94 10.11 18.90
CA SER A 281 -14.47 11.46 19.21
C SER A 281 -14.58 12.38 18.00
N GLN A 282 -14.24 11.87 16.82
CA GLN A 282 -14.36 12.63 15.57
C GLN A 282 -15.81 12.97 15.24
N VAL A 283 -16.77 12.04 15.44
CA VAL A 283 -18.20 12.33 15.29
C VAL A 283 -18.65 13.45 16.23
N VAL A 284 -18.22 13.41 17.51
CA VAL A 284 -18.56 14.46 18.49
C VAL A 284 -17.96 15.80 18.09
N VAL A 285 -16.71 15.83 17.61
CA VAL A 285 -16.08 17.05 17.10
C VAL A 285 -16.90 17.62 15.94
N GLN A 286 -17.27 16.80 14.95
CA GLN A 286 -18.08 17.25 13.81
C GLN A 286 -19.48 17.75 14.22
N ASP A 287 -20.12 17.11 15.20
CA ASP A 287 -21.41 17.55 15.75
C ASP A 287 -21.28 18.90 16.49
N SER A 288 -20.18 19.10 17.23
CA SER A 288 -19.92 20.37 17.93
C SER A 288 -19.65 21.54 16.98
N LEU A 289 -18.99 21.29 15.84
CA LEU A 289 -18.80 22.29 14.78
C LEU A 289 -20.11 22.66 14.08
N GLN A 290 -21.16 21.86 14.25
CA GLN A 290 -22.51 22.08 13.73
C GLN A 290 -23.47 22.67 14.77
N ALA A 291 -22.99 23.04 15.96
CA ALA A 291 -23.79 23.63 17.02
C ALA A 291 -24.39 24.99 16.58
N GLY A 292 -25.54 24.93 15.91
CA GLY A 292 -26.20 26.07 15.26
C GLY A 292 -27.04 25.68 14.03
N ASP A 293 -26.74 24.55 13.38
CA ASP A 293 -27.58 23.98 12.32
C ASP A 293 -28.76 23.20 12.94
N SER A 294 -29.96 23.33 12.37
CA SER A 294 -31.18 22.64 12.84
C SER A 294 -31.23 21.13 12.51
N GLY A 295 -30.06 20.51 12.32
CA GLY A 295 -29.91 19.10 12.00
C GLY A 295 -30.04 18.18 13.23
N PRO A 296 -30.29 16.88 13.02
CA PRO A 296 -30.28 15.90 14.12
C PRO A 296 -28.86 15.76 14.69
N SER A 297 -28.72 15.79 16.02
CA SER A 297 -27.43 15.59 16.68
C SER A 297 -26.91 14.17 16.45
N HIS A 298 -25.73 14.07 15.85
CA HIS A 298 -25.05 12.81 15.64
C HIS A 298 -24.60 12.18 16.97
N THR A 299 -24.21 13.01 17.94
CA THR A 299 -23.86 12.55 19.28
C THR A 299 -25.08 11.91 19.96
N GLN A 300 -26.25 12.54 19.85
CA GLN A 300 -27.48 11.98 20.40
C GLN A 300 -27.83 10.63 19.77
N ALA A 301 -27.65 10.47 18.45
CA ALA A 301 -27.88 9.19 17.77
C ALA A 301 -26.95 8.07 18.27
N LEU A 302 -25.71 8.38 18.67
CA LEU A 302 -24.83 7.40 19.32
C LEU A 302 -25.30 7.05 20.74
N LEU A 303 -25.79 8.03 21.50
CA LEU A 303 -26.33 7.83 22.84
C LEU A 303 -27.60 6.98 22.82
N ASP A 304 -28.52 7.25 21.89
CA ASP A 304 -29.78 6.51 21.72
C ASP A 304 -29.54 5.03 21.34
N GLU A 305 -28.37 4.72 20.80
CA GLU A 305 -27.94 3.37 20.41
C GLU A 305 -27.05 2.69 21.46
N ASP A 306 -27.03 3.20 22.70
CA ASP A 306 -26.29 2.69 23.86
C ASP A 306 -24.76 2.66 23.70
N VAL A 307 -24.19 3.38 22.71
CA VAL A 307 -22.73 3.37 22.44
C VAL A 307 -21.92 3.81 23.67
N ALA A 308 -22.47 4.70 24.50
CA ALA A 308 -21.82 5.18 25.72
C ALA A 308 -21.56 4.06 26.75
N GLU A 309 -22.44 3.06 26.86
CA GLU A 309 -22.26 1.93 27.78
C GLU A 309 -21.06 1.07 27.36
N PHE A 310 -21.00 0.71 26.07
CA PHE A 310 -19.88 -0.04 25.51
C PHE A 310 -18.55 0.73 25.60
N LEU A 311 -18.60 2.06 25.43
CA LEU A 311 -17.43 2.91 25.59
C LEU A 311 -16.94 2.91 27.04
N PHE A 312 -17.85 3.05 28.02
CA PHE A 312 -17.49 3.02 29.43
C PHE A 312 -16.86 1.68 29.82
N GLU A 313 -17.41 0.56 29.33
CA GLU A 313 -16.83 -0.77 29.53
C GLU A 313 -15.43 -0.87 28.91
N ALA A 314 -15.23 -0.40 27.67
CA ALA A 314 -13.93 -0.41 27.01
C ALA A 314 -12.89 0.47 27.73
N LEU A 315 -13.30 1.63 28.26
CA LEU A 315 -12.43 2.55 29.01
C LEU A 315 -12.14 2.10 30.44
N SER A 316 -12.93 1.17 31.00
CA SER A 316 -12.67 0.58 32.31
C SER A 316 -11.44 -0.35 32.34
N THR A 317 -10.76 -0.48 31.20
CA THR A 317 -9.49 -1.20 31.06
C THR A 317 -8.31 -0.38 31.60
N THR A 318 -7.20 -1.04 31.92
CA THR A 318 -5.99 -0.39 32.50
C THR A 318 -5.12 0.34 31.46
N ASN A 319 -5.65 0.70 30.30
CA ASN A 319 -4.85 1.20 29.18
C ASN A 319 -4.82 2.74 29.13
N ASP A 320 -3.69 3.31 29.54
CA ASP A 320 -3.45 4.77 29.56
C ASP A 320 -3.58 5.43 28.16
N LEU A 321 -3.40 4.69 27.05
CA LEU A 321 -3.54 5.23 25.70
C LEU A 321 -5.01 5.47 25.31
N MET A 322 -5.96 4.79 25.94
CA MET A 322 -7.38 5.08 25.77
C MET A 322 -7.85 6.29 26.60
N LEU A 323 -7.03 6.72 27.58
CA LEU A 323 -7.32 7.84 28.49
C LEU A 323 -6.66 9.17 28.04
N ARG A 324 -5.94 9.18 26.93
CA ARG A 324 -5.22 10.35 26.36
C ARG A 324 -5.74 10.70 24.98
#